data_AF-A0A961NFB5-F1
#
_entry.id   AF-A0A961NFB5-F1
#
_cell.length_a   1.000
_cell.length_b   1.000
_cell.length_c   1.000
_cell.angle_alpha   90.00
_cell.angle_beta   90.00
_cell.angle_gamma   90.00
#
_symmetry.space_group_name_H-M   'P 1'
#
loop_
_entity.id
_entity.type
_entity.pdbx_description
1 polymer ?
#
loop_
_entity_poly.entity_id
_entity_poly.type
_entity_poly.pdbx_seq_one_letter_code
_entity_poly.pdbx_strand_id
1 'polypeptide(L)'
;MTDLPQSARVVIIGGGVIGASVAYHLTRLGWQDVVLLERKQLTSGTTWHAAGLIGQLRASSNMTRLARYSAELYAGLEAETGVATGLRQVGSISVALTAERRE
;
A
#
# COMPACT_ATOMS: atom_id res chain seq x y z
N MET A 1 3.21 -24.13 -15.60
CA MET A 1 3.15 -23.79 -14.17
C MET A 1 4.51 -23.24 -13.80
N THR A 2 4.57 -22.11 -13.10
CA THR A 2 5.83 -21.59 -12.56
C THR A 2 6.35 -22.58 -11.53
N ASP A 3 7.60 -23.01 -11.64
CA ASP A 3 8.22 -23.85 -10.60
C ASP A 3 8.31 -23.03 -9.31
N LEU A 4 7.66 -23.53 -8.27
CA LEU A 4 7.72 -22.94 -6.94
C LEU A 4 8.93 -23.52 -6.19
N PRO A 5 9.67 -22.70 -5.43
CA PRO A 5 10.76 -23.22 -4.62
C PRO A 5 10.21 -24.17 -3.54
N GLN A 6 10.99 -25.20 -3.19
CA GLN A 6 10.60 -26.18 -2.16
C GLN A 6 10.52 -25.57 -0.75
N SER A 7 11.22 -24.47 -0.52
CA SER A 7 11.20 -23.69 0.72
C SER A 7 11.39 -22.21 0.40
N ALA A 8 10.94 -21.35 1.32
CA ALA A 8 11.11 -19.91 1.23
C ALA A 8 11.31 -19.35 2.63
N ARG A 9 12.08 -18.26 2.75
CA ARG A 9 12.28 -17.57 4.03
C ARG A 9 11.00 -16.87 4.48
N VAL A 10 10.25 -16.30 3.54
CA VAL A 10 8.95 -15.66 3.80
C VAL A 10 7.96 -16.06 2.73
N VAL A 11 6.77 -16.50 3.15
CA VAL A 11 5.62 -16.73 2.27
C VAL A 11 4.52 -15.74 2.61
N ILE A 12 4.15 -14.90 1.65
CA ILE A 12 3.08 -13.90 1.77
C ILE A 12 1.83 -14.46 1.08
N ILE A 13 0.74 -14.57 1.81
CA ILE A 13 -0.53 -15.10 1.29
C ILE A 13 -1.48 -13.94 1.00
N GLY A 14 -1.71 -13.67 -0.28
CA GLY A 14 -2.60 -12.63 -0.80
C GLY A 14 -1.86 -11.56 -1.60
N GLY A 15 -2.22 -11.40 -2.88
CA GLY A 15 -1.67 -10.43 -3.82
C GLY A 15 -2.44 -9.13 -3.92
N GLY A 16 -3.07 -8.71 -2.82
CA GLY A 16 -3.59 -7.34 -2.69
C GLY A 16 -2.48 -6.32 -2.44
N VAL A 17 -2.83 -5.04 -2.37
CA VAL A 17 -1.86 -3.94 -2.17
C VAL A 17 -1.01 -4.12 -0.91
N ILE A 18 -1.58 -4.69 0.16
CA ILE A 18 -0.83 -4.94 1.40
C ILE A 18 0.21 -6.05 1.21
N GLY A 19 -0.14 -7.16 0.57
CA GLY A 19 0.81 -8.25 0.32
C GLY A 19 1.94 -7.82 -0.61
N ALA A 20 1.61 -7.08 -1.67
CA ALA A 20 2.60 -6.49 -2.56
C ALA A 20 3.52 -5.48 -1.82
N SER A 21 2.94 -4.64 -0.96
CA SER A 21 3.71 -3.70 -0.13
C SER A 21 4.65 -4.43 0.83
N VAL A 22 4.22 -5.50 1.49
CA VAL A 22 5.08 -6.30 2.36
C VAL A 22 6.24 -6.91 1.56
N ALA A 23 5.96 -7.51 0.40
CA ALA A 23 7.00 -8.07 -0.46
C ALA A 23 8.03 -7.00 -0.88
N TYR A 24 7.54 -5.84 -1.32
CA TYR A 24 8.35 -4.69 -1.71
C TYR A 24 9.28 -4.20 -0.59
N HIS A 25 8.76 -4.03 0.64
CA HIS A 25 9.58 -3.54 1.75
C HIS A 25 10.58 -4.59 2.23
N LEU A 26 10.21 -5.88 2.26
CA LEU A 26 11.12 -6.95 2.65
C LEU A 26 12.31 -7.05 1.69
N THR A 27 12.05 -7.06 0.38
CA THR A 27 13.12 -7.14 -0.63
C THR A 27 14.00 -5.89 -0.62
N ARG A 28 13.42 -4.70 -0.40
CA ARG A 28 14.18 -3.45 -0.21
C ARG A 28 15.06 -3.46 1.04
N LEU A 29 14.66 -4.19 2.09
CA LEU A 29 15.48 -4.44 3.29
C LEU A 29 16.55 -5.53 3.06
N GLY A 30 16.70 -6.04 1.84
CA GLY A 30 17.70 -7.05 1.48
C GLY A 30 17.28 -8.49 1.79
N TRP A 31 16.01 -8.73 2.12
CA TRP A 31 15.53 -10.10 2.29
C TRP A 31 15.48 -10.81 0.94
N GLN A 32 16.02 -12.02 0.92
CA GLN A 32 15.96 -12.96 -0.19
C GLN A 32 14.97 -14.09 0.13
N ASP A 33 14.62 -14.90 -0.87
CA ASP A 33 13.68 -16.02 -0.74
C ASP A 33 12.28 -15.61 -0.23
N VAL A 34 11.76 -14.52 -0.79
CA VAL A 34 10.40 -14.01 -0.52
C VAL A 34 9.46 -14.47 -1.63
N VAL A 35 8.43 -15.24 -1.27
CA VAL A 35 7.40 -15.74 -2.19
C VAL A 35 6.06 -15.09 -1.86
N LEU A 36 5.39 -14.52 -2.86
CA LEU A 36 4.01 -14.06 -2.76
C LEU A 36 3.08 -15.01 -3.52
N LEU A 37 2.06 -15.51 -2.84
CA LEU A 37 1.05 -16.40 -3.41
C LEU A 37 -0.30 -15.68 -3.46
N GLU A 38 -0.87 -15.58 -4.66
CA GLU A 38 -2.21 -15.07 -4.89
C GLU A 38 -3.07 -16.18 -5.51
N ARG A 39 -4.30 -16.34 -4.99
CA ARG A 39 -5.23 -17.37 -5.44
C ARG A 39 -5.67 -17.16 -6.90
N LYS A 40 -5.79 -15.90 -7.33
CA LYS A 40 -6.24 -15.53 -8.68
C LYS A 40 -5.22 -14.60 -9.34
N GLN A 41 -5.66 -13.38 -9.68
CA GLN A 41 -4.83 -12.32 -10.22
C GLN A 41 -4.50 -11.33 -9.11
N LEU A 42 -3.32 -10.70 -9.19
CA LEU A 42 -2.98 -9.58 -8.31
C LEU A 42 -4.11 -8.55 -8.28
N THR A 43 -4.36 -7.99 -7.10
CA THR A 43 -5.39 -6.99 -6.82
C THR A 43 -6.85 -7.47 -6.88
N SER A 44 -7.13 -8.72 -7.26
CA SER A 44 -8.49 -9.25 -7.49
C SER A 44 -9.42 -9.30 -6.26
N GLY A 45 -8.90 -9.00 -5.06
CA GLY A 45 -9.68 -8.81 -3.83
C GLY A 45 -10.26 -7.39 -3.71
N THR A 46 -10.07 -6.73 -2.56
CA THR A 46 -10.63 -5.38 -2.34
C THR A 46 -9.85 -4.26 -3.01
N THR A 47 -8.61 -4.54 -3.44
CA THR A 47 -7.72 -3.54 -4.02
C THR A 47 -8.24 -2.98 -5.34
N TRP A 48 -8.73 -3.83 -6.26
CA TRP A 48 -9.13 -3.37 -7.60
C TRP A 48 -10.33 -2.40 -7.57
N HIS A 49 -11.24 -2.55 -6.60
CA HIS A 49 -12.46 -1.75 -6.50
C HIS A 49 -12.35 -0.61 -5.48
N ALA A 50 -11.15 -0.33 -4.98
CA ALA A 50 -10.93 0.77 -4.04
C ALA A 50 -11.09 2.12 -4.76
N ALA A 51 -11.69 3.11 -4.09
CA ALA A 51 -11.85 4.46 -4.64
C ALA A 51 -10.52 5.24 -4.82
N GLY A 52 -9.41 4.73 -4.28
CA GLY A 52 -8.07 5.34 -4.44
C GLY A 52 -7.81 6.56 -3.55
N LEU A 53 -8.60 6.81 -2.51
CA LEU A 53 -8.42 7.94 -1.60
C LEU A 53 -7.20 7.73 -0.69
N ILE A 54 -6.23 8.66 -0.77
CA ILE A 54 -5.02 8.65 0.07
C ILE A 54 -5.07 9.83 1.05
N GLY A 55 -5.81 9.67 2.15
CA GLY A 55 -5.85 10.65 3.24
C GLY A 55 -4.65 10.48 4.18
N GLN A 56 -4.06 11.58 4.65
CA GLN A 56 -2.86 11.54 5.53
C GLN A 56 -3.18 11.64 7.03
N LEU A 57 -4.32 12.21 7.42
CA LEU A 57 -4.70 12.34 8.83
C LEU A 57 -5.40 11.07 9.32
N ARG A 58 -5.06 10.65 10.55
CA ARG A 58 -5.67 9.50 11.25
C ARG A 58 -5.89 9.84 12.72
N ALA A 59 -6.68 9.01 13.40
CA ALA A 59 -7.07 9.23 14.80
C ALA A 59 -5.90 9.25 15.81
N SER A 60 -4.70 8.79 15.43
CA SER A 60 -3.51 8.84 16.27
C SER A 60 -2.29 9.35 15.51
N SER A 61 -1.31 9.84 16.26
CA SER A 61 -0.04 10.33 15.71
C SER A 61 0.73 9.25 14.95
N ASN A 62 0.79 8.02 15.49
CA ASN A 62 1.46 6.89 14.83
C ASN A 62 0.78 6.50 13.52
N MET A 63 -0.55 6.45 13.52
CA MET A 63 -1.30 6.15 12.29
C MET A 63 -1.16 7.28 11.26
N THR A 64 -1.07 8.53 11.70
CA THR A 64 -0.84 9.69 10.82
C THR A 64 0.56 9.63 10.21
N ARG A 65 1.59 9.27 10.97
CA ARG A 65 2.94 9.04 10.44
C ARG A 65 2.96 7.94 9.38
N LEU A 66 2.27 6.82 9.64
CA LEU A 66 2.16 5.73 8.66
C LEU A 66 1.42 6.17 7.39
N ALA A 67 0.30 6.88 7.53
CA ALA A 67 -0.45 7.37 6.37
C ALA A 67 0.32 8.41 5.56
N ARG A 68 1.09 9.28 6.22
CA ARG A 68 2.02 10.21 5.57
C ARG A 68 3.09 9.45 4.79
N TYR A 69 3.75 8.48 5.41
CA TYR A 69 4.75 7.64 4.74
C TYR A 69 4.17 6.97 3.49
N SER A 70 2.98 6.38 3.58
CA SER A 70 2.32 5.78 2.40
C SER A 70 2.11 6.80 1.27
N ALA A 71 1.70 8.03 1.59
CA ALA A 71 1.52 9.08 0.59
C ALA A 71 2.84 9.51 -0.08
N GLU A 72 3.91 9.61 0.71
CA GLU A 72 5.27 9.90 0.22
C GLU A 72 5.79 8.76 -0.67
N LEU A 73 5.58 7.50 -0.27
CA LEU A 73 5.95 6.33 -1.06
C LEU A 73 5.25 6.34 -2.42
N TYR A 74 3.93 6.53 -2.47
CA TYR A 74 3.20 6.59 -3.74
C TYR A 74 3.70 7.70 -4.68
N ALA A 75 4.16 8.83 -4.13
CA ALA A 75 4.74 9.90 -4.93
C ALA A 75 6.11 9.54 -5.52
N GLY A 76 6.89 8.69 -4.83
CA GLY A 76 8.21 8.25 -5.30
C GLY A 76 8.20 7.02 -6.21
N LEU A 77 7.16 6.18 -6.15
CA LEU A 77 7.13 4.88 -6.83
C LEU A 77 7.25 4.97 -8.36
N GLU A 78 6.69 6.00 -8.99
CA GLU A 78 6.80 6.16 -10.44
C GLU A 78 8.23 6.42 -10.88
N ALA A 79 8.97 7.25 -10.13
CA ALA A 79 10.38 7.50 -10.39
C ALA A 79 11.25 6.26 -10.13
N GLU A 80 10.89 5.44 -9.13
CA GLU A 80 11.64 4.23 -8.77
C GLU A 80 11.40 3.07 -9.75
N THR A 81 10.16 2.90 -10.21
CA THR A 81 9.74 1.70 -10.97
C THR A 81 9.54 1.97 -12.46
N GLY A 82 9.43 3.24 -12.87
CA GLY A 82 9.03 3.63 -14.22
C GLY A 82 7.54 3.38 -14.52
N VAL A 83 6.74 2.95 -13.53
CA VAL A 83 5.31 2.67 -13.69
C VAL A 83 4.49 3.76 -13.02
N ALA A 84 3.64 4.42 -13.81
CA ALA A 84 2.77 5.48 -13.30
C ALA A 84 1.80 4.96 -12.21
N THR A 85 1.75 5.65 -11.08
CA THR A 85 0.85 5.31 -9.97
C THR A 85 -0.54 5.92 -10.12
N GLY A 86 -0.69 6.92 -10.99
CA GLY A 86 -1.91 7.70 -11.15
C GLY A 86 -2.20 8.63 -9.96
N LEU A 87 -1.23 8.86 -9.08
CA LEU A 87 -1.40 9.74 -7.91
C LEU A 87 -1.72 11.17 -8.33
N ARG A 88 -2.81 11.73 -7.77
CA ARG A 88 -3.17 13.14 -7.94
C ARG A 88 -3.21 13.83 -6.57
N GLN A 89 -2.28 14.74 -6.32
CA GLN A 89 -2.19 15.48 -5.06
C GLN A 89 -3.11 16.72 -5.08
N VAL A 90 -4.42 16.49 -4.96
CA VAL A 90 -5.44 17.56 -5.01
C VAL A 90 -5.89 18.04 -3.62
N GLY A 91 -5.25 17.56 -2.56
CA GLY A 91 -5.64 17.85 -1.17
C GLY A 91 -6.91 17.11 -0.72
N SER A 92 -7.31 17.35 0.52
CA SER A 92 -8.53 16.79 1.11
C SER A 92 -9.14 17.77 2.11
N ILE A 93 -10.45 17.90 2.13
CA ILE A 93 -11.17 18.78 3.07
C ILE A 93 -12.13 17.92 3.90
N SER A 94 -12.09 18.08 5.21
CA SER A 94 -13.12 17.55 6.12
C SER A 94 -13.97 18.71 6.63
N VAL A 95 -15.29 18.57 6.56
CA VAL A 95 -16.24 19.64 6.89
C VAL A 95 -16.89 19.36 8.24
N ALA A 96 -16.87 20.34 9.15
CA ALA A 96 -17.56 20.28 10.44
C ALA A 96 -18.95 20.92 10.33
N LEU A 97 -20.01 20.12 10.57
CA LEU A 97 -21.41 20.59 10.50
C LEU A 97 -22.02 20.89 11.88
N THR A 98 -21.31 20.57 12.96
CA THR A 98 -21.74 20.85 14.35
C THR A 98 -20.64 21.57 15.11
N ALA A 99 -20.98 22.20 16.24
CA ALA A 99 -20.02 22.95 17.05
C ALA A 99 -18.96 22.04 17.68
N GLU A 100 -19.36 20.84 18.12
CA GLU A 100 -18.50 19.83 18.74
C GLU A 100 -17.44 19.28 17.78
N ARG A 101 -17.62 19.49 16.47
CA ARG A 101 -16.68 19.08 15.41
C ARG A 101 -15.72 20.18 14.99
N ARG A 102 -15.84 21.40 15.53
CA ARG A 102 -14.84 22.47 15.33
C ARG A 102 -13.67 22.19 16.28
N GLU A 103 -12.53 21.80 15.73
CA GLU A 103 -11.24 21.75 16.44
C GLU A 103 -10.69 23.15 16.71
#